data_AF-A0A8T3MN96-F1
#
_entry.id   AF-A0A8T3MN96-F1
#
_cell.length_a   1.000
_cell.length_b   1.000
_cell.length_c   1.000
_cell.angle_alpha   90.00
_cell.angle_beta   90.00
_cell.angle_gamma   90.00
#
_symmetry.space_group_name_H-M   'P 1'
#
loop_
_entity.id
_entity.type
_entity.pdbx_description
1 polymer ?
#
loop_
_entity_poly.entity_id
_entity_poly.type
_entity_poly.pdbx_seq_one_letter_code
_entity_poly.pdbx_strand_id
1 'polypeptide(L)'
;MIDRKTLLEPPFMADPPVKLNIPAKTLGLILAILGGIAALFGLLAILALLGLSAVAAAFGGIFILAIIGLIISEIGTIVGAWGGWQMFQGKVEGKVLAIYGLLINVAGSLFAAIGGTGGLIGWVFGALVSFVIYYLIVISRFPDDPAPVDSSTAAV
;
A
#
# COMPACT_ATOMS: atom_id res chain seq x y z
N MET A 1 -0.74 16.77 -9.83
CA MET A 1 -1.79 15.75 -9.62
C MET A 1 -1.51 14.64 -10.62
N ILE A 2 -1.16 13.43 -10.18
CA ILE A 2 -0.84 12.33 -11.10
C ILE A 2 -2.15 11.84 -11.71
N ASP A 3 -2.17 11.68 -13.03
CA ASP A 3 -3.38 11.32 -13.77
C ASP A 3 -3.77 9.85 -13.50
N ARG A 4 -5.07 9.56 -13.42
CA ARG A 4 -5.59 8.22 -13.05
C ARG A 4 -5.05 7.13 -13.99
N LYS A 5 -4.96 7.46 -15.28
CA LYS A 5 -4.42 6.58 -16.32
C LYS A 5 -2.97 6.21 -16.04
N THR A 6 -2.14 7.17 -15.65
CA THR A 6 -0.71 6.93 -15.35
C THR A 6 -0.49 5.98 -14.16
N LEU A 7 -1.37 6.00 -13.16
CA LEU A 7 -1.27 5.11 -11.99
C LEU A 7 -1.73 3.68 -12.28
N LEU A 8 -2.72 3.53 -13.16
CA LEU A 8 -3.37 2.25 -13.46
C LEU A 8 -2.84 1.58 -14.73
N GLU A 9 -2.19 2.33 -15.62
CA GLU A 9 -1.63 1.87 -16.90
C GLU A 9 -0.11 2.10 -16.97
N PRO A 10 0.69 1.53 -16.05
CA PRO A 10 2.14 1.59 -16.19
C PRO A 10 2.64 0.83 -17.42
N PRO A 11 3.84 1.15 -17.95
CA PRO A 11 4.36 0.59 -19.21
C PRO A 11 4.50 -0.95 -19.23
N PHE A 12 4.54 -1.59 -18.06
CA PHE A 12 4.56 -3.06 -17.95
C PHE A 12 3.17 -3.73 -18.01
N MET A 13 2.07 -2.98 -18.10
CA MET A 13 0.72 -3.56 -18.29
C MET A 13 0.53 -4.16 -19.69
N ALA A 14 1.26 -3.68 -20.70
CA ALA A 14 1.14 -4.17 -22.07
C ALA A 14 1.66 -5.60 -22.23
N ASP A 15 2.67 -5.99 -21.45
CA ASP A 15 3.17 -7.36 -21.34
C ASP A 15 3.66 -7.61 -19.91
N PRO A 16 2.75 -7.99 -18.98
CA PRO A 16 3.12 -8.17 -17.58
C PRO A 16 4.10 -9.34 -17.46
N PRO A 17 5.25 -9.16 -16.79
CA PRO A 17 6.26 -10.23 -16.64
C PRO A 17 5.69 -11.51 -16.03
N VAL A 18 4.64 -11.39 -15.22
CA VAL A 18 3.94 -12.51 -14.60
C VAL A 18 2.44 -12.40 -14.89
N LYS A 19 1.92 -13.32 -15.71
CA LYS A 19 0.51 -13.41 -16.13
C LYS A 19 -0.36 -14.08 -15.06
N LEU A 20 -0.52 -13.43 -13.91
CA LEU A 20 -1.41 -13.88 -12.84
C LEU A 20 -2.85 -13.41 -13.09
N ASN A 21 -3.81 -14.33 -13.00
CA ASN A 21 -5.23 -14.00 -13.03
C ASN A 21 -5.79 -13.94 -11.61
N ILE A 22 -5.84 -12.73 -11.03
CA ILE A 22 -6.30 -12.52 -9.65
C ILE A 22 -7.60 -11.71 -9.66
N PRO A 23 -8.71 -12.22 -9.09
CA PRO A 23 -9.93 -11.46 -8.95
C PRO A 23 -9.71 -10.24 -8.04
N ALA A 24 -10.06 -9.04 -8.50
CA ALA A 24 -9.97 -7.80 -7.73
C ALA A 24 -10.78 -7.87 -6.42
N LYS A 25 -11.86 -8.67 -6.40
CA LYS A 25 -12.65 -8.90 -5.20
C LYS A 25 -11.87 -9.65 -4.12
N THR A 26 -11.19 -10.74 -4.49
CA THR A 26 -10.37 -11.54 -3.58
C THR A 26 -9.18 -10.73 -3.07
N LEU A 27 -8.49 -10.03 -3.98
CA LEU A 27 -7.35 -9.20 -3.62
C LEU A 27 -7.77 -8.01 -2.75
N GLY A 28 -8.88 -7.34 -3.09
CA GLY A 28 -9.45 -6.27 -2.29
C GLY A 28 -9.77 -6.71 -0.86
N LEU A 29 -10.35 -7.90 -0.69
CA LEU A 29 -10.63 -8.46 0.63
C LEU A 29 -9.36 -8.73 1.43
N ILE A 30 -8.33 -9.32 0.80
CA ILE A 30 -7.03 -9.56 1.42
C ILE A 30 -6.41 -8.24 1.87
N LEU A 31 -6.42 -7.22 1.02
CA LEU A 31 -5.90 -5.88 1.36
C LEU A 31 -6.70 -5.20 2.47
N ALA A 32 -8.02 -5.35 2.48
CA ALA A 32 -8.87 -4.79 3.53
C ALA A 32 -8.58 -5.43 4.90
N ILE A 33 -8.43 -6.75 4.94
CA ILE A 33 -8.14 -7.48 6.19
C ILE A 33 -6.71 -7.19 6.66
N LEU A 34 -5.72 -7.36 5.79
CA LEU A 34 -4.32 -7.12 6.15
C LEU A 34 -4.08 -5.65 6.51
N GLY A 35 -4.64 -4.72 5.73
CA GLY A 35 -4.57 -3.29 6.01
C GLY A 35 -5.30 -2.91 7.30
N GLY A 36 -6.47 -3.50 7.57
CA GLY A 36 -7.20 -3.26 8.82
C GLY A 36 -6.47 -3.77 10.05
N ILE A 37 -5.85 -4.95 9.97
CA ILE A 37 -5.01 -5.50 11.04
C ILE A 37 -3.75 -4.64 11.23
N ALA A 38 -3.07 -4.30 10.14
CA ALA A 38 -1.89 -3.44 10.17
C ALA A 38 -2.22 -2.08 10.79
N ALA A 39 -3.38 -1.51 10.46
CA ALA A 39 -3.81 -0.24 11.03
C ALA A 39 -4.07 -0.34 12.54
N LEU A 40 -4.72 -1.41 12.99
CA LEU A 40 -4.93 -1.64 14.42
C LEU A 40 -3.60 -1.69 15.19
N PHE A 41 -2.63 -2.47 14.69
CA PHE A 41 -1.30 -2.56 15.33
C PHE A 41 -0.49 -1.27 15.20
N GLY A 42 -0.62 -0.55 14.08
CA GLY A 42 0.01 0.76 13.86
C GLY A 42 -0.49 1.79 14.87
N LEU A 43 -1.81 1.83 15.11
CA LEU A 43 -2.41 2.69 16.12
C LEU A 43 -1.90 2.36 17.53
N LEU A 44 -1.84 1.07 17.89
CA LEU A 44 -1.27 0.62 19.17
C LEU A 44 0.20 0.99 19.31
N ALA A 45 0.98 0.90 18.23
CA ALA A 45 2.38 1.28 18.22
C ALA A 45 2.56 2.79 18.45
N ILE A 46 1.72 3.63 17.82
CA ILE A 46 1.72 5.09 18.06
C ILE A 46 1.40 5.38 19.53
N LEU A 47 0.37 4.75 20.09
CA LEU A 47 -0.02 4.94 21.49
C LEU A 47 1.09 4.50 22.46
N ALA A 48 1.74 3.37 22.19
CA ALA A 48 2.88 2.90 22.96
C ALA A 48 4.05 3.90 22.90
N LEU A 49 4.37 4.42 21.70
CA LEU A 49 5.45 5.37 21.50
C LEU A 49 5.18 6.72 22.20
N LEU A 50 3.94 7.18 22.18
CA LEU A 50 3.50 8.37 22.92
C LEU A 50 3.52 8.15 24.45
N GLY A 51 3.25 6.92 24.90
CA GLY A 51 3.34 6.54 26.32
C GLY A 51 4.76 6.48 26.88
N LEU A 52 5.79 6.33 26.03
CA LEU A 52 7.21 6.33 26.41
C LEU A 52 7.78 7.77 26.55
N SER A 53 7.09 8.63 27.31
CA SER A 53 7.42 10.05 27.50
C SER A 53 8.86 10.33 27.98
N ALA A 54 9.49 9.39 28.69
CA ALA A 54 10.89 9.49 29.14
C ALA A 54 11.92 9.30 28.00
N VAL A 55 11.59 8.52 26.96
CA VAL A 55 12.43 8.32 25.77
C VAL A 55 12.28 9.51 24.82
N ALA A 56 11.08 10.08 24.70
CA ALA A 56 10.83 11.29 23.92
C ALA A 56 11.73 12.47 24.32
N ALA A 57 11.98 12.63 25.63
CA ALA A 57 12.85 13.67 26.17
C ALA A 57 14.34 13.48 25.83
N ALA A 58 14.78 12.23 25.60
CA ALA A 58 16.18 11.90 25.32
C ALA A 58 16.57 12.02 23.83
N PHE A 59 15.60 11.90 22.91
CA PHE A 59 15.85 11.85 21.45
C PHE A 59 15.50 13.14 20.68
N GLY A 60 14.92 14.16 21.34
CA GLY A 60 14.72 15.49 20.76
C GLY A 60 13.88 15.53 19.47
N GLY A 61 14.18 16.47 18.55
CA GLY A 61 13.38 16.70 17.33
C GLY A 61 13.32 15.52 16.34
N ILE A 62 14.27 14.60 16.40
CA ILE A 62 14.30 13.38 15.55
C ILE A 62 13.18 12.42 15.96
N PHE A 63 12.83 12.38 17.25
CA PHE A 63 11.71 11.58 17.76
C PHE A 63 10.34 12.10 17.28
N ILE A 64 10.19 13.43 17.19
CA ILE A 64 8.95 14.05 16.67
C ILE A 64 8.77 13.70 15.19
N LEU A 65 9.85 13.69 14.40
CA LEU A 65 9.83 13.21 13.02
C LEU A 65 9.37 11.76 12.92
N ALA A 66 9.79 10.90 13.85
CA ALA A 66 9.33 9.50 13.89
C ALA A 66 7.81 9.40 14.11
N ILE A 67 7.27 10.17 15.05
CA ILE A 67 5.82 10.20 15.33
C ILE A 67 5.05 10.70 14.12
N ILE A 68 5.49 11.80 13.50
CA ILE A 68 4.84 12.35 12.30
C ILE A 68 4.87 11.30 11.17
N GLY A 69 6.01 10.66 10.95
CA GLY A 69 6.14 9.60 9.95
C GLY A 69 5.19 8.43 10.22
N LEU A 70 5.09 7.98 11.47
CA LEU A 70 4.15 6.93 11.86
C LEU A 70 2.69 7.33 11.62
N ILE A 71 2.30 8.55 11.97
CA ILE A 71 0.93 9.04 11.73
C ILE A 71 0.62 9.09 10.23
N ILE A 72 1.53 9.62 9.41
CA ILE A 72 1.36 9.65 7.95
C ILE A 72 1.28 8.23 7.39
N SER A 73 2.17 7.34 7.85
CA SER A 73 2.19 5.94 7.43
C SER A 73 0.86 5.27 7.72
N GLU A 74 0.31 5.56 8.90
CA GLU A 74 -0.94 5.00 9.40
C GLU A 74 -2.16 5.51 8.63
N ILE A 75 -2.20 6.81 8.31
CA ILE A 75 -3.19 7.37 7.38
C ILE A 75 -3.13 6.62 6.05
N GLY A 76 -1.92 6.37 5.53
CA GLY A 76 -1.71 5.58 4.32
C GLY A 76 -2.26 4.16 4.43
N THR A 77 -2.01 3.48 5.55
CA THR A 77 -2.53 2.13 5.83
C THR A 77 -4.06 2.11 5.82
N ILE A 78 -4.71 3.07 6.50
CA ILE A 78 -6.17 3.18 6.58
C ILE A 78 -6.77 3.46 5.20
N VAL A 79 -6.21 4.40 4.44
CA VAL A 79 -6.64 4.72 3.08
C VAL A 79 -6.47 3.50 2.16
N GLY A 80 -5.36 2.76 2.32
CA GLY A 80 -5.08 1.53 1.58
C GLY A 80 -6.10 0.43 1.87
N ALA A 81 -6.40 0.20 3.15
CA ALA A 81 -7.41 -0.75 3.60
C ALA A 81 -8.81 -0.39 3.08
N TRP A 82 -9.16 0.90 3.12
CA TRP A 82 -10.42 1.40 2.57
C TRP A 82 -10.50 1.22 1.05
N GLY A 83 -9.40 1.45 0.33
CA GLY A 83 -9.29 1.13 -1.10
C GLY A 83 -9.51 -0.35 -1.38
N GLY A 84 -8.89 -1.24 -0.60
CA GLY A 84 -9.10 -2.69 -0.66
C GLY A 84 -10.56 -3.08 -0.42
N TRP A 85 -11.21 -2.48 0.59
CA TRP A 85 -12.64 -2.69 0.85
C TRP A 85 -13.51 -2.25 -0.33
N GLN A 86 -13.21 -1.11 -0.96
CA GLN A 86 -13.93 -0.67 -2.16
C GLN A 86 -13.71 -1.62 -3.35
N MET A 87 -12.51 -2.17 -3.52
CA MET A 87 -12.25 -3.20 -4.52
C MET A 87 -13.08 -4.46 -4.26
N PHE A 88 -13.24 -4.87 -2.99
CA PHE A 88 -14.11 -5.98 -2.61
C PHE A 88 -15.59 -5.72 -2.95
N GLN A 89 -16.03 -4.47 -2.84
CA GLN A 89 -17.38 -4.03 -3.23
C GLN A 89 -17.55 -3.89 -4.76
N GLY A 90 -16.52 -4.20 -5.56
CA GLY A 90 -16.57 -4.10 -7.01
C GLY A 90 -16.37 -2.69 -7.57
N LYS A 91 -15.91 -1.73 -6.75
CA LYS A 91 -15.67 -0.35 -7.20
C LYS A 91 -14.24 -0.21 -7.76
N VAL A 92 -14.12 0.17 -9.02
CA VAL A 92 -12.83 0.39 -9.70
C VAL A 92 -12.02 1.54 -9.07
N GLU A 93 -12.70 2.52 -8.49
CA GLU A 93 -12.10 3.60 -7.70
C GLU A 93 -11.28 3.10 -6.51
N GLY A 94 -11.62 1.91 -5.98
CA GLY A 94 -10.90 1.27 -4.88
C GLY A 94 -9.43 1.01 -5.21
N LYS A 95 -9.09 0.68 -6.46
CA LYS A 95 -7.68 0.49 -6.89
C LYS A 95 -6.87 1.76 -6.71
N VAL A 96 -7.43 2.90 -7.11
CA VAL A 96 -6.77 4.20 -7.03
C VAL A 96 -6.51 4.57 -5.58
N LEU A 97 -7.51 4.38 -4.72
CA LEU A 97 -7.37 4.61 -3.27
C LEU A 97 -6.35 3.67 -2.63
N ALA A 98 -6.35 2.39 -3.01
CA ALA A 98 -5.38 1.42 -2.50
C ALA A 98 -3.95 1.85 -2.85
N ILE A 99 -3.71 2.27 -4.10
CA ILE A 99 -2.41 2.76 -4.56
C ILE A 99 -2.01 4.06 -3.83
N TYR A 100 -2.91 5.01 -3.67
CA TYR A 100 -2.62 6.24 -2.94
C TYR A 100 -2.29 5.97 -1.47
N GLY A 101 -3.05 5.13 -0.79
CA GLY A 101 -2.76 4.73 0.59
C GLY A 101 -1.38 4.10 0.71
N LEU A 102 -1.01 3.27 -0.26
CA LEU A 102 0.28 2.60 -0.31
C LEU A 102 1.45 3.58 -0.53
N LEU A 103 1.30 4.57 -1.41
CA LEU A 103 2.30 5.63 -1.61
C LEU A 103 2.46 6.51 -0.36
N ILE A 104 1.34 6.89 0.27
CA ILE A 104 1.35 7.66 1.53
C ILE A 104 2.04 6.84 2.62
N ASN A 105 1.78 5.54 2.70
CA ASN A 105 2.40 4.64 3.66
C ASN A 105 3.93 4.57 3.47
N VAL A 106 4.41 4.40 2.23
CA VAL A 106 5.84 4.38 1.91
C VAL A 106 6.51 5.72 2.27
N ALA A 107 5.85 6.84 1.98
CA ALA A 107 6.36 8.16 2.34
C ALA A 107 6.41 8.36 3.87
N GLY A 108 5.33 8.03 4.58
CA GLY A 108 5.27 8.13 6.04
C GLY A 108 6.29 7.24 6.74
N SER A 109 6.41 5.99 6.30
CA SER A 109 7.40 5.05 6.85
C SER A 109 8.84 5.48 6.59
N LEU A 110 9.13 6.28 5.55
CA LEU A 110 10.45 6.88 5.36
C LEU A 110 10.76 7.91 6.45
N PHE A 111 9.81 8.80 6.75
CA PHE A 111 9.97 9.77 7.84
C PHE A 111 10.12 9.06 9.19
N ALA A 112 9.38 7.96 9.40
CA ALA A 112 9.52 7.12 10.59
C ALA A 112 10.94 6.51 10.68
N ALA A 113 11.43 5.92 9.59
CA ALA A 113 12.77 5.34 9.51
C ALA A 113 13.89 6.35 9.76
N ILE A 114 13.77 7.57 9.21
CA ILE A 114 14.71 8.67 9.47
C ILE A 114 14.62 9.13 10.93
N GLY A 115 13.42 9.15 11.50
CA GLY A 115 13.18 9.44 12.91
C GLY A 115 13.69 8.36 13.88
N GLY A 116 14.27 7.27 13.37
CA GLY A 116 14.90 6.22 14.16
C GLY A 116 14.01 4.99 14.42
N THR A 117 12.79 4.93 13.87
CA THR A 117 11.91 3.76 14.01
C THR A 117 12.06 2.82 12.80
N GLY A 118 12.65 1.64 13.02
CA GLY A 118 12.78 0.58 11.99
C GLY A 118 13.98 0.69 11.03
N GLY A 119 14.62 1.86 10.95
CA GLY A 119 15.85 2.08 10.18
C GLY A 119 15.68 1.98 8.65
N LEU A 120 16.66 2.48 7.90
CA LEU A 120 16.56 2.57 6.44
C LEU A 120 16.54 1.20 5.74
N ILE A 121 17.22 0.19 6.29
CA ILE A 121 17.21 -1.17 5.72
C ILE A 121 15.81 -1.78 5.83
N GLY A 122 15.17 -1.65 7.00
CA GLY A 122 13.79 -2.10 7.21
C GLY A 122 12.82 -1.37 6.30
N TRP A 123 13.02 -0.06 6.12
CA TRP A 123 12.23 0.74 5.18
C TRP A 123 12.36 0.27 3.73
N VAL A 124 13.58 0.00 3.23
CA VAL A 124 13.77 -0.49 1.86
C VAL A 124 13.04 -1.81 1.65
N PHE A 125 13.13 -2.74 2.61
CA PHE A 125 12.39 -3.99 2.53
C PHE A 125 10.87 -3.77 2.50
N GLY A 126 10.35 -2.89 3.36
CA GLY A 126 8.94 -2.51 3.36
C GLY A 126 8.48 -1.87 2.04
N ALA A 127 9.32 -1.00 1.46
CA ALA A 127 9.06 -0.39 0.16
C ALA A 127 9.03 -1.43 -0.97
N LEU A 128 9.87 -2.45 -0.93
CA LEU A 128 9.83 -3.57 -1.89
C LEU A 128 8.53 -4.39 -1.77
N VAL A 129 8.10 -4.70 -0.54
CA VAL A 129 6.81 -5.38 -0.32
C VAL A 129 5.65 -4.53 -0.85
N SER A 130 5.67 -3.23 -0.55
CA SER A 130 4.73 -2.25 -1.10
C SER A 130 4.74 -2.25 -2.63
N PHE A 131 5.91 -2.30 -3.27
CA PHE A 131 6.00 -2.38 -4.73
C PHE A 131 5.35 -3.66 -5.29
N VAL A 132 5.54 -4.81 -4.63
CA VAL A 132 4.86 -6.06 -5.01
C VAL A 132 3.34 -5.93 -4.86
N ILE A 133 2.86 -5.34 -3.76
CA ILE A 133 1.43 -5.12 -3.55
C ILE A 133 0.86 -4.16 -4.63
N TYR A 134 1.58 -3.08 -4.96
CA TYR A 134 1.23 -2.19 -6.06
C TYR A 134 1.07 -2.96 -7.37
N TYR A 135 2.06 -3.80 -7.71
CA TYR A 135 1.99 -4.66 -8.90
C TYR A 135 0.73 -5.54 -8.89
N LEU A 136 0.43 -6.21 -7.76
CA LEU A 136 -0.75 -7.06 -7.63
C LEU A 136 -2.07 -6.28 -7.76
N ILE A 137 -2.15 -5.05 -7.23
CA ILE A 137 -3.32 -4.18 -7.38
C ILE A 137 -3.56 -3.82 -8.84
N VAL A 138 -2.50 -3.44 -9.55
CA VAL A 138 -2.56 -3.03 -10.96
C VAL A 138 -3.08 -4.18 -11.83
N ILE A 139 -2.51 -5.37 -11.69
CA ILE A 139 -2.89 -6.54 -12.51
C ILE A 139 -4.22 -7.19 -12.10
N SER A 140 -4.76 -6.88 -10.91
CA SER A 140 -6.02 -7.46 -10.44
C SER A 140 -7.17 -7.12 -11.38
N ARG A 141 -8.11 -8.03 -11.63
CA ARG A 141 -9.16 -7.83 -12.65
C ARG A 141 -10.53 -7.71 -12.03
N PHE A 142 -11.30 -6.74 -12.51
CA PHE A 142 -12.73 -6.70 -12.22
C PHE A 142 -13.48 -7.67 -13.16
N PRO A 143 -14.67 -8.15 -12.77
CA PRO A 143 -15.45 -9.07 -13.60
C PRO A 143 -15.73 -8.56 -15.02
N ASP A 144 -15.74 -7.23 -15.20
CA ASP A 144 -16.02 -6.56 -16.48
C ASP A 144 -14.75 -6.34 -17.34
N ASP A 145 -13.55 -6.68 -16.83
CA ASP A 145 -12.31 -6.54 -17.59
C ASP A 145 -12.16 -7.70 -18.60
N PRO A 146 -11.75 -7.43 -19.85
CA PRO A 146 -11.56 -8.47 -20.86
C PRO A 146 -10.56 -9.52 -20.40
N ALA A 147 -10.84 -10.79 -20.72
CA ALA A 147 -10.01 -11.93 -20.35
C ALA A 147 -8.57 -11.77 -20.88
N PRO A 148 -7.56 -12.41 -20.25
CA PRO A 148 -6.19 -12.36 -20.77
C PRO A 148 -6.22 -12.93 -22.18
N VAL A 149 -5.67 -12.21 -23.15
CA VAL A 149 -5.49 -12.77 -24.50
C VAL A 149 -4.58 -13.98 -24.33
N ASP A 150 -5.18 -15.15 -24.43
CA ASP A 150 -4.51 -16.42 -24.40
C ASP A 150 -3.64 -16.47 -25.66
N SER A 151 -2.35 -16.77 -25.50
CA SER A 151 -1.43 -16.91 -26.64
C SER A 151 -1.83 -18.02 -27.62
N SER A 152 -2.93 -18.74 -27.38
CA SER A 152 -3.55 -19.73 -28.28
C SER A 152 -4.44 -19.12 -29.37
N THR A 153 -4.95 -17.90 -29.24
CA THR A 153 -5.80 -17.29 -30.29
C THR A 153 -5.03 -16.51 -31.36
N ALA A 154 -3.71 -16.32 -31.19
CA ALA A 154 -2.84 -15.66 -32.17
C ALA A 154 -2.27 -16.62 -33.24
N ALA A 155 -2.66 -17.90 -33.21
CA ALA A 155 -2.20 -18.93 -34.15
C ALA A 155 -3.38 -19.60 -34.87
N VAL A 156 -4.14 -18.82 -35.63
CA VAL A 156 -5.01 -19.32 -36.72
C VAL A 156 -4.89 -18.38 -37.91
#